data_AF-A0A1D3TZF9-F1
#
_entry.id   AF-A0A1D3TZF9-F1
#
_cell.length_a   1.000
_cell.length_b   1.000
_cell.length_c   1.000
_cell.angle_alpha   90.00
_cell.angle_beta   90.00
_cell.angle_gamma   90.00
#
_symmetry.space_group_name_H-M   'P 1'
#
loop_
_entity.id
_entity.type
_entity.pdbx_description
1 polymer ?
#
loop_
_entity_poly.entity_id
_entity_poly.type
_entity_poly.pdbx_seq_one_letter_code
_entity_poly.pdbx_strand_id
1 'polypeptide(L)' 'MGVNFKELKNLVKEYLENKTHFSVEDIEDKAFEYYEKGKISAAQYKTVLCKTYTL' A
#
# COMPACT_ATOMS: atom_id res chain seq x y z
N MET A 1 15.83 -7.88 0.46
CA MET A 1 15.31 -6.59 0.95
C MET A 1 14.00 -6.25 0.21
N GLY A 2 12.85 -6.25 0.90
CA GLY A 2 11.69 -5.43 0.52
C GLY A 2 10.64 -5.95 -0.48
N VAL A 3 10.36 -7.26 -0.59
CA VAL A 3 9.28 -7.79 -1.47
C VAL A 3 7.91 -7.15 -1.16
N ASN A 4 7.60 -6.98 0.12
CA ASN A 4 6.28 -6.53 0.61
C ASN A 4 5.96 -5.06 0.24
N PHE A 5 6.94 -4.16 0.23
CA PHE A 5 6.71 -2.76 -0.17
C PHE A 5 6.47 -2.62 -1.67
N LYS A 6 7.13 -3.46 -2.48
CA LYS A 6 6.92 -3.50 -3.93
C LYS A 6 5.50 -3.99 -4.26
N GLU A 7 5.02 -4.96 -3.49
CA GLU A 7 3.64 -5.46 -3.59
C GLU A 7 2.60 -4.38 -3.29
N LEU A 8 2.75 -3.64 -2.18
CA LEU A 8 1.88 -2.51 -1.85
C LEU A 8 1.91 -1.41 -2.92
N LYS A 9 3.09 -1.08 -3.46
CA LYS A 9 3.20 -0.14 -4.57
C LYS A 9 2.46 -0.60 -5.82
N ASN A 10 2.46 -1.91 -6.10
CA ASN A 10 1.74 -2.46 -7.24
C ASN A 10 0.23 -2.39 -7.01
N LEU A 11 -0.23 -2.74 -5.81
CA LEU A 11 -1.64 -2.60 -5.40
C LEU A 11 -2.15 -1.16 -5.57
N VAL A 12 -1.41 -0.18 -5.04
CA VAL A 12 -1.76 1.25 -5.21
C VAL A 12 -1.80 1.65 -6.69
N LYS A 13 -0.85 1.14 -7.49
CA LYS A 13 -0.81 1.43 -8.93
C LYS A 13 -2.02 0.82 -9.65
N GLU A 14 -2.36 -0.43 -9.37
CA GLU A 14 -3.52 -1.10 -9.95
C GLU A 14 -4.84 -0.43 -9.54
N TYR A 15 -4.92 0.09 -8.31
CA TYR A 15 -6.02 0.93 -7.85
C TYR A 15 -6.15 2.23 -8.64
N LEU A 16 -5.05 2.98 -8.79
CA LEU A 16 -5.05 4.21 -9.58
C LEU A 16 -5.36 3.97 -11.07
N GLU A 17 -4.99 2.81 -11.61
CA GLU A 17 -5.33 2.40 -12.98
C GLU A 17 -6.75 1.82 -13.12
N ASN A 18 -7.57 1.78 -12.06
CA ASN A 18 -8.88 1.12 -12.03
C ASN A 18 -8.84 -0.36 -12.50
N LYS A 19 -7.69 -1.01 -12.32
CA LYS A 19 -7.43 -2.41 -12.70
C LYS A 19 -7.74 -3.41 -11.59
N THR A 20 -8.02 -2.91 -10.39
CA THR A 20 -8.30 -3.76 -9.24
C THR A 20 -9.63 -3.42 -8.59
N HIS A 21 -10.23 -4.43 -7.95
CA HIS A 21 -11.44 -4.29 -7.15
C HIS A 21 -11.12 -3.91 -5.69
N PHE A 22 -9.84 -3.82 -5.31
CA PHE A 22 -9.46 -3.40 -3.96
C PHE A 22 -9.83 -1.94 -3.72
N SER A 23 -10.47 -1.69 -2.58
CA SER A 23 -10.78 -0.34 -2.11
C SER A 23 -9.56 0.28 -1.44
N VAL A 24 -9.59 1.61 -1.21
CA VAL A 24 -8.54 2.29 -0.42
C VAL A 24 -8.38 1.61 0.94
N GLU A 25 -9.48 1.27 1.61
CA GLU A 25 -9.48 0.56 2.90
C GLU A 25 -8.72 -0.77 2.85
N ASP A 26 -8.91 -1.58 1.81
CA ASP A 26 -8.17 -2.86 1.65
C ASP A 26 -6.65 -2.64 1.52
N ILE A 27 -6.25 -1.56 0.85
CA ILE A 27 -4.84 -1.20 0.66
C ILE A 27 -4.25 -0.69 1.97
N GLU A 28 -5.01 0.11 2.72
CA GLU A 28 -4.62 0.57 4.05
C GLU A 28 -4.48 -0.58 5.04
N ASP A 29 -5.43 -1.51 5.07
CA ASP A 29 -5.44 -2.65 5.99
C ASP A 29 -4.22 -3.56 5.74
N LYS A 30 -3.94 -3.86 4.47
CA LYS A 30 -2.70 -4.56 4.08
C LYS A 30 -1.44 -3.78 4.43
N ALA A 31 -1.42 -2.47 4.21
CA ALA A 31 -0.27 -1.63 4.51
C ALA A 31 -0.01 -1.59 6.02
N PHE A 32 -1.07 -1.55 6.83
CA PHE A 32 -1.03 -1.59 8.27
C PHE A 32 -0.54 -2.94 8.77
N GLU A 33 -1.05 -4.05 8.22
CA GLU A 33 -0.59 -5.40 8.55
C GLU A 33 0.92 -5.56 8.28
N TYR A 34 1.41 -5.02 7.16
CA TYR A 34 2.83 -5.07 6.82
C TYR A 34 3.67 -4.17 7.74
N TYR A 35 3.10 -3.07 8.23
CA TYR A 35 3.75 -2.20 9.20
C TYR A 35 3.85 -2.87 10.58
N GLU A 36 2.74 -3.43 11.10
CA GLU A 36 2.68 -4.19 12.35
C GLU A 36 3.65 -5.38 12.36
N LYS A 37 3.74 -6.11 11.24
CA LYS A 37 4.68 -7.23 11.08
C LYS A 37 6.14 -6.79 10.88
N GLY A 38 6.44 -5.48 10.90
CA GLY A 38 7.79 -4.94 10.66
C GLY A 38 8.31 -5.18 9.24
N LYS A 39 7.44 -5.52 8.28
CA LYS A 39 7.79 -5.80 6.88
C LYS A 39 8.06 -4.54 6.07
N ILE A 40 7.50 -3.41 6.49
CA ILE A 40 7.72 -2.08 5.93
C ILE A 40 7.99 -1.07 7.05
N SER A 41 8.76 -0.03 6.75
CA SER A 41 9.03 1.05 7.70
C SER A 41 7.87 2.06 7.76
N ALA A 42 7.80 2.84 8.82
CA ALA A 42 6.81 3.93 8.95
C ALA A 42 6.84 4.93 7.78
N ALA A 43 8.02 5.22 7.23
CA ALA A 43 8.18 6.06 6.04
C ALA A 43 7.56 5.43 4.77
N GLN A 44 7.68 4.10 4.63
CA GLN A 44 7.10 3.35 3.52
C GLN A 44 5.58 3.30 3.64
N TYR A 45 5.06 3.05 4.84
CA TYR A 45 3.63 3.10 5.13
C TYR A 45 3.02 4.47 4.79
N LYS A 46 3.61 5.57 5.28
CA LYS A 46 3.19 6.94 4.91
C LYS A 46 3.20 7.20 3.40
N THR A 47 4.18 6.64 2.69
CA THR A 47 4.26 6.77 1.22
C THR A 47 3.12 6.05 0.52
N VAL A 48 2.72 4.87 1.00
CA VAL A 48 1.58 4.12 0.46
C VAL A 48 0.32 4.94 0.65
N LEU A 49 0.02 5.32 1.90
CA LEU A 49 -1.15 6.15 2.24
C LEU A 49 -1.23 7.43 1.40
N CYS A 50 -0.14 8.20 1.35
CA CYS A 50 -0.12 9.44 0.59
C CYS A 50 -0.54 9.21 -0.87
N LYS A 51 -0.01 8.17 -1.52
CA LYS A 51 -0.36 7.83 -2.91
C LYS A 51 -1.77 7.31 -3.09
N THR A 52 -2.34 6.60 -2.11
CA THR A 52 -3.74 6.14 -2.19
C THR A 52 -4.73 7.30 -2.12
N TYR A 53 -4.43 8.36 -1.35
CA TYR A 53 -5.31 9.51 -1.13
C TYR A 53 -5.07 10.73 -2.05
N THR A 54 -4.09 10.69 -2.97
CA THR A 54 -3.82 11.84 -3.87
C THR A 54 -4.81 11.94 -5.05
N LEU A 55 -6.02 11.38 -4.95
CA LEU A 55 -7.07 11.46 -5.98
C LEU A 55 -7.92 12.72 -5.82
#